data_AF-A0A7C1CSE4-F1
#
_entry.id   AF-A0A7C1CSE4-F1
#
_cell.length_a   1.000
_cell.length_b   1.000
_cell.length_c   1.000
_cell.angle_alpha   90.00
_cell.angle_beta   90.00
_cell.angle_gamma   90.00
#
_symmetry.space_group_name_H-M   'P 1'
#
loop_
_entity.id
_entity.type
_entity.pdbx_description
1 polymer ?
#
loop_
_entity_poly.entity_id
_entity_poly.type
_entity_poly.pdbx_seq_one_letter_code
_entity_poly.pdbx_strand_id
1 'polypeptide(L)'
;VFTHYQVYWWIHILLIFLFANLLPYSKHFHVFMSVPNVFLSRLEPLGKLPNMDNVTREVKLMMDPNAAFAAPATDAPIERFGVKDAEDVVWKSYFDALSCTECGRCTSVCPANITGKKLSPRKVMMDLRARMKEKGPLMLKNGRDFNDGKSLVRDYISEEELWACTTCNACAQECPINIDHPKLIVDMRRYLVMEEGSAPGELKAMFNNIENNGAPWQYSPEDRLVWAKDLELNVH
;
A
#
# COMPACT_ATOMS: atom_id res chain seq x y z
N VAL A 1 34.75 -35.38 31.26
CA VAL A 1 33.46 -35.47 30.50
C VAL A 1 32.37 -34.59 31.10
N PHE A 2 32.13 -34.66 32.41
CA PHE A 2 31.05 -33.89 33.09
C PHE A 2 31.22 -32.35 33.04
N THR A 3 32.46 -31.84 33.15
CA THR A 3 32.77 -30.40 33.13
C THR A 3 32.54 -29.75 31.77
N HIS A 4 32.92 -30.42 30.68
CA HIS A 4 32.70 -29.90 29.33
C HIS A 4 31.21 -29.82 28.99
N TYR A 5 30.42 -30.82 29.40
CA TYR A 5 28.97 -30.80 29.22
C TYR A 5 28.32 -29.57 29.87
N GLN A 6 28.67 -29.26 31.13
CA GLN A 6 28.13 -28.11 31.85
C GLN A 6 28.51 -26.78 31.17
N VAL A 7 29.78 -26.65 30.75
CA VAL A 7 30.24 -25.46 30.03
C VAL A 7 29.48 -25.26 28.71
N TYR A 8 29.33 -26.31 27.90
CA TYR A 8 28.58 -26.22 26.64
C TYR A 8 27.09 -25.94 26.86
N TRP A 9 26.47 -26.51 27.91
CA TRP A 9 25.08 -26.26 28.24
C TRP A 9 24.83 -24.78 28.60
N TRP A 10 25.66 -24.20 29.45
CA TRP A 10 25.56 -22.78 29.80
C TRP A 10 25.88 -21.86 28.61
N ILE A 11 26.88 -22.19 27.79
CA ILE A 11 27.19 -21.44 26.56
C ILE A 11 26.00 -21.46 25.61
N HIS A 12 25.36 -22.62 25.41
CA HIS A 12 24.18 -22.75 24.54
C HIS A 12 23.03 -21.86 25.02
N ILE A 13 22.74 -21.87 26.33
CA ILE A 13 21.70 -21.03 26.92
C ILE A 13 22.01 -19.54 26.75
N LEU A 14 23.25 -19.12 27.02
CA LEU A 14 23.66 -17.73 26.84
C LEU A 14 23.56 -17.30 25.37
N LEU A 15 23.94 -18.17 24.43
CA LEU A 15 23.78 -17.93 23.00
C LEU A 15 22.31 -17.78 22.59
N ILE A 16 21.43 -18.63 23.11
CA ILE A 16 19.98 -18.52 22.85
C ILE A 16 19.46 -17.19 23.37
N PHE A 17 19.77 -16.81 24.61
CA PHE A 17 19.29 -15.56 25.19
C PHE A 17 19.86 -14.33 24.46
N LEU A 18 21.14 -14.36 24.08
CA LEU A 18 21.75 -13.30 23.28
C LEU A 18 21.04 -13.17 21.92
N PHE A 19 20.81 -14.28 21.23
CA PHE A 19 20.14 -14.28 19.94
C PHE A 19 18.69 -13.81 20.04
N ALA A 20 17.94 -14.28 21.05
CA ALA A 20 16.56 -13.87 21.29
C ALA A 20 16.42 -12.35 21.49
N ASN A 21 17.37 -11.72 22.19
CA ASN A 21 17.39 -10.26 22.38
C ASN A 21 17.87 -9.51 21.13
N LEU A 22 18.72 -10.12 20.29
CA LEU A 22 19.20 -9.52 19.04
C LEU A 22 18.16 -9.58 17.91
N LEU A 23 17.27 -10.58 17.91
CA LEU A 23 16.28 -10.81 16.86
C LEU A 23 15.43 -9.56 16.53
N PRO A 24 14.81 -8.86 17.51
CA PRO A 24 13.96 -7.69 17.24
C PRO A 24 14.68 -6.51 16.57
N TYR A 25 15.98 -6.37 16.81
CA TYR A 25 16.78 -5.24 16.31
C TYR A 25 17.54 -5.56 15.03
N SER A 26 17.55 -6.84 14.62
CA SER A 26 18.29 -7.32 13.45
C SER A 26 17.38 -7.58 12.25
N LYS A 27 18.00 -7.86 11.10
CA LYS A 27 17.31 -8.32 9.88
C LYS A 27 16.49 -9.61 10.06
N HIS A 28 16.73 -10.36 11.14
CA HIS A 28 16.04 -11.64 11.41
C HIS A 28 14.69 -11.47 12.12
N PHE A 29 14.26 -10.25 12.44
CA PHE A 29 12.92 -10.03 13.02
C PHE A 29 11.79 -10.58 12.14
N HIS A 30 12.02 -10.68 10.82
CA HIS A 30 11.08 -11.30 9.89
C HIS A 30 10.72 -12.75 10.29
N VAL A 31 11.60 -13.50 10.95
CA VAL A 31 11.33 -14.88 11.37
C VAL A 31 10.16 -14.89 12.36
N PHE A 32 10.18 -13.97 13.32
CA PHE A 32 9.11 -13.83 14.31
C PHE A 32 7.80 -13.33 13.67
N MET A 33 7.89 -12.38 12.73
CA MET A 33 6.72 -11.77 12.11
C MET A 33 6.15 -12.56 10.92
N SER A 34 6.89 -13.49 10.33
CA SER A 34 6.44 -14.25 9.16
C SER A 34 5.25 -15.16 9.47
N VAL A 35 5.30 -15.89 10.59
CA VAL A 35 4.23 -16.83 10.97
C VAL A 35 2.91 -16.11 11.21
N PRO A 36 2.84 -15.03 12.03
CA PRO A 36 1.58 -14.31 12.17
C PRO A 36 1.17 -13.58 10.88
N ASN A 37 2.09 -13.19 9.98
CA ASN A 37 1.71 -12.55 8.72
C ASN A 37 0.96 -13.53 7.82
N VAL A 38 1.47 -14.76 7.73
CA VAL A 38 0.83 -15.84 6.97
C VAL A 38 -0.53 -16.18 7.60
N PHE A 39 -0.61 -16.23 8.93
CA PHE A 39 -1.88 -16.47 9.63
C PHE A 39 -2.91 -15.35 9.39
N LEU A 40 -2.49 -14.10 9.43
CA LEU A 40 -3.33 -12.91 9.20
C LEU A 40 -3.35 -12.50 7.72
N SER A 41 -3.04 -13.44 6.82
CA SER A 41 -3.05 -13.18 5.38
C SER A 41 -4.45 -12.89 4.88
N ARG A 42 -4.50 -12.13 3.79
CA ARG A 42 -5.75 -11.81 3.12
C ARG A 42 -6.31 -13.07 2.47
N LEU A 43 -7.59 -13.35 2.71
CA LEU A 43 -8.32 -14.48 2.11
C LEU A 43 -9.09 -14.08 0.84
N GLU A 44 -9.22 -12.79 0.58
CA GLU A 44 -9.89 -12.29 -0.62
C GLU A 44 -8.99 -12.44 -1.85
N PRO A 45 -9.59 -12.51 -3.06
CA PRO A 45 -8.82 -12.60 -4.30
C PRO A 45 -7.81 -11.46 -4.45
N LEU A 46 -6.61 -11.80 -4.91
CA LEU A 46 -5.57 -10.82 -5.22
C LEU A 46 -6.08 -9.84 -6.28
N GLY A 47 -5.77 -8.56 -6.09
CA GLY A 47 -6.26 -7.46 -6.94
C GLY A 47 -7.61 -6.88 -6.52
N LYS A 48 -8.36 -7.49 -5.59
CA LYS A 48 -9.51 -6.82 -5.00
C LYS A 48 -9.03 -5.59 -4.25
N LEU A 49 -9.51 -4.40 -4.57
CA LEU A 49 -9.20 -3.19 -3.82
C LEU A 49 -10.38 -2.88 -2.89
N PRO A 50 -10.16 -2.72 -1.56
CA PRO A 50 -11.23 -2.27 -0.69
C PRO A 50 -11.61 -0.84 -1.04
N ASN A 51 -12.90 -0.53 -0.90
CA ASN A 51 -13.38 0.84 -0.92
C ASN A 51 -12.81 1.58 0.29
N MET A 52 -12.57 2.89 0.15
CA MET A 52 -12.18 3.70 1.29
C MET A 52 -13.46 4.09 2.06
N ASP A 53 -13.50 3.78 3.35
CA ASP A 53 -14.70 3.99 4.17
C ASP A 53 -15.06 5.48 4.28
N ASN A 54 -14.06 6.35 4.30
CA ASN A 54 -14.22 7.80 4.32
C ASN A 54 -14.92 8.32 3.05
N VAL A 55 -14.46 7.89 1.87
CA VAL A 55 -15.12 8.23 0.60
C VAL A 55 -16.51 7.61 0.52
N THR A 56 -16.68 6.37 0.98
CA THR A 56 -17.97 5.69 0.93
C THR A 56 -19.01 6.38 1.81
N ARG A 57 -18.60 6.89 2.97
CA ARG A 57 -19.44 7.69 3.87
C ARG A 57 -19.90 8.98 3.17
N GLU A 58 -18.98 9.63 2.47
CA GLU A 58 -19.23 10.94 1.86
C GLU A 58 -20.11 10.81 0.63
N VAL A 59 -19.88 9.78 -0.19
CA VAL A 59 -20.77 9.44 -1.30
C VAL A 59 -22.17 9.09 -0.78
N LYS A 60 -22.31 8.32 0.30
CA LYS A 60 -23.62 8.01 0.90
C LYS A 60 -24.33 9.26 1.42
N LEU A 61 -23.60 10.19 2.02
CA LEU A 61 -24.12 11.49 2.45
C LEU A 61 -24.61 12.32 1.25
N MET A 62 -23.88 12.32 0.13
CA MET A 62 -24.31 13.01 -1.10
C MET A 62 -25.52 12.35 -1.76
N MET A 63 -25.69 11.04 -1.59
CA MET A 63 -26.81 10.27 -2.18
C MET A 63 -28.05 10.20 -1.29
N ASP A 64 -27.98 10.59 -0.02
CA ASP A 64 -29.13 10.61 0.89
C ASP A 64 -29.96 11.89 0.70
N PRO A 65 -31.20 11.82 0.18
CA PRO A 65 -32.06 12.98 -0.02
C PRO A 65 -32.38 13.73 1.28
N ASN A 66 -32.26 13.06 2.44
CA ASN A 66 -32.55 13.64 3.75
C ASN A 66 -31.31 14.32 4.38
N ALA A 67 -30.10 14.05 3.89
CA ALA A 67 -28.86 14.61 4.42
C ALA A 67 -28.67 16.09 4.09
N ALA A 68 -29.37 16.62 3.08
CA ALA A 68 -29.33 18.05 2.71
C ALA A 68 -29.77 19.01 3.85
N PHE A 69 -30.43 18.48 4.89
CA PHE A 69 -30.92 19.24 6.05
C PHE A 69 -30.12 18.99 7.33
N ALA A 70 -29.11 18.11 7.30
CA ALA A 70 -28.29 17.81 8.47
C ALA A 70 -27.22 18.90 8.67
N ALA A 71 -27.09 19.40 9.90
CA ALA A 71 -26.00 20.32 10.24
C ALA A 71 -24.65 19.61 10.08
N PRO A 72 -23.64 20.24 9.45
CA PRO A 72 -22.32 19.64 9.31
C PRO A 72 -21.75 19.30 10.70
N ALA A 73 -21.25 18.09 10.86
CA ALA A 73 -20.56 17.68 12.09
C ALA A 73 -19.30 18.54 12.25
N THR A 74 -19.29 19.41 13.25
CA THR A 74 -18.23 20.42 13.44
C THR A 74 -16.90 19.87 13.98
N ASP A 75 -16.85 18.59 14.38
CA ASP A 75 -15.72 17.96 15.08
C ASP A 75 -15.20 16.66 14.41
N ALA A 76 -15.51 16.41 13.13
CA ALA A 76 -14.92 15.26 12.44
C ALA A 76 -13.42 15.52 12.18
N PRO A 77 -12.50 14.64 12.63
CA PRO A 77 -11.09 14.76 12.27
C PRO A 77 -10.95 14.67 10.75
N ILE A 78 -10.09 15.51 10.17
CA ILE A 78 -9.81 15.51 8.72
C ILE A 78 -9.14 14.17 8.38
N GLU A 79 -9.93 13.23 7.84
CA GLU A 79 -9.46 11.92 7.39
C GLU A 79 -8.76 12.10 6.03
N ARG A 80 -7.48 11.73 5.95
CA ARG A 80 -6.69 11.81 4.71
C ARG A 80 -7.08 10.71 3.73
N PHE A 81 -7.11 11.02 2.43
CA PHE A 81 -7.27 10.01 1.39
C PHE A 81 -5.93 9.34 1.06
N GLY A 82 -5.88 8.01 1.16
CA GLY A 82 -4.68 7.23 0.83
C GLY A 82 -3.55 7.36 1.85
N VAL A 83 -2.32 7.13 1.39
CA VAL A 83 -1.10 7.10 2.22
C VAL A 83 -0.11 8.18 1.76
N LYS A 84 0.16 9.17 2.61
CA LYS A 84 1.26 10.13 2.41
C LYS A 84 2.53 9.64 3.06
N ASP A 85 2.42 9.26 4.33
CA ASP A 85 3.54 8.89 5.18
C ASP A 85 3.20 7.68 6.06
N ALA A 86 4.17 7.21 6.85
CA ALA A 86 4.03 6.00 7.64
C ALA A 86 2.73 5.97 8.42
N GLU A 87 2.33 7.02 9.14
CA GLU A 87 1.14 7.07 10.01
C GLU A 87 -0.20 6.82 9.30
N ASP A 88 -0.26 7.01 7.98
CA ASP A 88 -1.47 6.78 7.18
C ASP A 88 -1.60 5.32 6.75
N VAL A 89 -0.54 4.54 6.91
CA VAL A 89 -0.48 3.17 6.45
C VAL A 89 -1.36 2.27 7.32
N VAL A 90 -2.17 1.45 6.66
CA VAL A 90 -2.99 0.45 7.34
C VAL A 90 -2.11 -0.55 8.08
N TRP A 91 -2.51 -0.92 9.30
CA TRP A 91 -1.78 -1.84 10.18
C TRP A 91 -1.25 -3.11 9.47
N LYS A 92 -1.99 -3.66 8.51
CA LYS A 92 -1.58 -4.86 7.78
C LYS A 92 -0.36 -4.61 6.90
N SER A 93 -0.28 -3.46 6.23
CA SER A 93 0.86 -3.08 5.39
C SER A 93 2.12 -2.82 6.24
N TYR A 94 1.97 -2.30 7.47
CA TYR A 94 3.08 -2.28 8.43
C TYR A 94 3.56 -3.68 8.80
N PHE A 95 2.61 -4.58 9.07
CA PHE A 95 2.92 -5.96 9.42
C PHE A 95 3.64 -6.69 8.28
N ASP A 96 3.21 -6.44 7.04
CA ASP A 96 3.86 -6.91 5.82
C ASP A 96 5.30 -6.39 5.67
N ALA A 97 5.53 -5.09 5.91
CA ALA A 97 6.88 -4.51 5.86
C ALA A 97 7.82 -5.11 6.92
N LEU A 98 7.31 -5.42 8.11
CA LEU A 98 8.09 -6.05 9.19
C LEU A 98 8.38 -7.53 8.95
N SER A 99 7.46 -8.24 8.29
CA SER A 99 7.60 -9.66 7.95
C SER A 99 8.40 -9.91 6.67
N CYS A 100 8.61 -8.90 5.82
CA CYS A 100 9.41 -9.00 4.60
C CYS A 100 10.79 -9.64 4.87
N THR A 101 11.12 -10.67 4.09
CA THR A 101 12.38 -11.44 4.16
C THR A 101 13.48 -10.89 3.26
N GLU A 102 13.21 -9.83 2.50
CA GLU A 102 14.11 -9.25 1.49
C GLU A 102 14.56 -10.22 0.37
N CYS A 103 13.88 -11.36 0.20
CA CYS A 103 14.26 -12.41 -0.76
C CYS A 103 14.26 -11.97 -2.23
N GLY A 104 13.54 -10.90 -2.58
CA GLY A 104 13.57 -10.31 -3.93
C GLY A 104 12.73 -11.00 -4.99
N ARG A 105 11.97 -12.06 -4.66
CA ARG A 105 11.06 -12.75 -5.61
C ARG A 105 10.11 -11.76 -6.29
N CYS A 106 9.48 -10.90 -5.48
CA CYS A 106 8.57 -9.86 -5.95
C CYS A 106 9.22 -8.87 -6.94
N THR A 107 10.50 -8.56 -6.78
CA THR A 107 11.27 -7.71 -7.71
C THR A 107 11.63 -8.48 -8.98
N SER A 108 12.02 -9.75 -8.86
CA SER A 108 12.42 -10.58 -10.01
C SER A 108 11.29 -10.85 -11.01
N VAL A 109 10.04 -10.89 -10.53
CA VAL A 109 8.86 -11.11 -11.39
C VAL A 109 8.13 -9.82 -11.77
N CYS A 110 8.60 -8.67 -11.29
CA CYS A 110 7.95 -7.40 -11.59
C CYS A 110 8.23 -6.99 -13.04
N PRO A 111 7.21 -6.89 -13.92
CA PRO A 111 7.44 -6.53 -15.32
C PRO A 111 8.06 -5.14 -15.46
N ALA A 112 7.66 -4.18 -14.61
CA ALA A 112 8.23 -2.85 -14.59
C ALA A 112 9.74 -2.88 -14.29
N ASN A 113 10.14 -3.63 -13.27
CA ASN A 113 11.55 -3.80 -12.90
C ASN A 113 12.36 -4.47 -14.02
N ILE A 114 11.81 -5.53 -14.62
CA ILE A 114 12.47 -6.28 -15.72
C ILE A 114 12.74 -5.36 -16.92
N THR A 115 11.81 -4.44 -17.23
CA THR A 115 11.98 -3.46 -18.31
C THR A 115 12.90 -2.28 -17.97
N GLY A 116 13.56 -2.29 -16.81
CA GLY A 116 14.50 -1.25 -16.40
C GLY A 116 13.86 -0.01 -15.76
N LYS A 117 12.56 -0.04 -15.42
CA LYS A 117 11.93 1.02 -14.63
C LYS A 117 12.39 0.96 -13.18
N LYS A 118 12.30 2.07 -12.45
CA LYS A 118 12.79 2.19 -11.06
C LYS A 118 12.03 1.34 -10.03
N LEU A 119 10.81 0.90 -10.34
CA LEU A 119 9.96 0.17 -9.38
C LEU A 119 10.54 -1.18 -8.97
N SER A 120 10.79 -1.33 -7.68
CA SER A 120 11.05 -2.61 -7.04
C SER A 120 10.04 -2.84 -5.90
N PRO A 121 9.11 -3.81 -6.01
CA PRO A 121 8.15 -4.09 -4.94
C PRO A 121 8.81 -4.41 -3.59
N ARG A 122 9.98 -5.10 -3.60
CA ARG A 122 10.77 -5.31 -2.38
C ARG A 122 11.18 -3.99 -1.74
N LYS A 123 11.68 -3.04 -2.55
CA LYS A 123 12.15 -1.73 -2.08
C LYS A 123 11.01 -0.97 -1.39
N VAL A 124 9.82 -0.95 -1.98
CA VAL A 124 8.62 -0.30 -1.39
C VAL A 124 8.35 -0.75 0.06
N MET A 125 8.45 -2.06 0.35
CA MET A 125 8.25 -2.58 1.71
C MET A 125 9.41 -2.23 2.66
N MET A 126 10.64 -2.22 2.15
CA MET A 126 11.82 -1.85 2.93
C MET A 126 11.86 -0.36 3.25
N ASP A 127 11.43 0.48 2.32
CA ASP A 127 11.32 1.92 2.48
C ASP A 127 10.26 2.29 3.52
N LEU A 128 9.12 1.61 3.52
CA LEU A 128 8.12 1.73 4.59
C LEU A 128 8.74 1.38 5.95
N ARG A 129 9.46 0.25 6.04
CA ARG A 129 10.12 -0.15 7.29
C ARG A 129 11.19 0.85 7.73
N ALA A 130 11.97 1.39 6.80
CA ALA A 130 12.97 2.41 7.07
C ALA A 130 12.32 3.68 7.61
N ARG A 131 11.22 4.13 6.97
CA ARG A 131 10.44 5.29 7.42
C ARG A 131 9.86 5.08 8.81
N MET A 132 9.30 3.90 9.09
CA MET A 132 8.79 3.55 10.43
C MET A 132 9.90 3.60 11.50
N LYS A 133 11.11 3.11 11.18
CA LYS A 133 12.24 3.10 12.10
C LYS A 133 12.78 4.51 12.37
N GLU A 134 12.76 5.39 11.37
CA GLU A 134 13.19 6.79 11.49
C GLU A 134 12.14 7.63 12.24
N LYS A 135 10.88 7.59 11.80
CA LYS A 135 9.79 8.43 12.32
C LYS A 135 9.27 7.95 13.67
N GLY A 136 9.12 6.64 13.86
CA GLY A 136 8.45 6.05 15.02
C GLY A 136 8.99 6.53 16.37
N PRO A 137 10.31 6.46 16.64
CA PRO A 137 10.89 6.97 17.88
C PRO A 137 10.71 8.47 18.09
N LEU A 138 10.65 9.25 17.01
CA LEU A 138 10.45 10.70 17.09
C LEU A 138 9.00 11.04 17.43
N MET A 139 8.03 10.32 16.85
CA MET A 139 6.62 10.46 17.20
C MET A 139 6.33 10.07 18.66
N LEU A 140 7.00 9.05 19.18
CA LEU A 140 6.88 8.68 20.59
C LEU A 140 7.39 9.77 21.55
N LYS A 141 8.38 10.57 21.13
CA LYS A 141 8.95 11.66 21.95
C LYS A 141 8.18 12.97 21.82
N ASN A 142 7.79 13.32 20.60
CA ASN A 142 7.27 14.65 20.25
C ASN A 142 5.74 14.67 20.08
N GLY A 143 5.08 13.52 20.16
CA GLY A 143 3.64 13.38 19.95
C GLY A 143 3.28 12.84 18.56
N ARG A 144 2.00 12.48 18.40
CA ARG A 144 1.47 11.84 17.18
C ARG A 144 1.53 12.74 15.95
N ASP A 145 1.43 14.05 16.12
CA ASP A 145 1.41 15.02 15.02
C ASP A 145 2.81 15.52 14.63
N PHE A 146 3.86 14.85 15.12
CA PHE A 146 5.23 15.21 14.82
C PHE A 146 5.54 15.04 13.32
N ASN A 147 6.09 16.09 12.73
CA ASN A 147 6.52 16.14 11.34
C ASN A 147 7.99 16.56 11.26
N ASP A 148 8.81 15.73 10.60
CA ASP A 148 10.24 15.95 10.37
C ASP A 148 10.56 16.51 8.98
N GLY A 149 9.54 16.90 8.22
CA GLY A 149 9.65 17.43 6.87
C GLY A 149 9.85 16.38 5.79
N LYS A 150 9.86 15.08 6.14
CA LYS A 150 9.95 13.96 5.19
C LYS A 150 8.64 13.20 5.09
N SER A 151 8.42 12.52 3.97
CA SER A 151 7.30 11.61 3.76
C SER A 151 7.69 10.33 3.04
N LEU A 152 6.94 9.25 3.28
CA LEU A 152 7.08 8.00 2.54
C LEU A 152 6.99 8.22 1.02
N VAL A 153 6.02 9.02 0.58
CA VAL A 153 5.89 9.46 -0.81
C VAL A 153 6.93 10.56 -1.11
N ARG A 154 7.61 10.46 -2.26
CA ARG A 154 8.73 11.29 -2.76
C ARG A 154 10.09 11.07 -2.09
N ASP A 155 10.22 11.17 -0.76
CA ASP A 155 11.55 11.08 -0.13
C ASP A 155 12.10 9.65 -0.07
N TYR A 156 11.22 8.66 0.09
CA TYR A 156 11.60 7.25 0.10
C TYR A 156 11.16 6.53 -1.18
N ILE A 157 9.91 6.76 -1.58
CA ILE A 157 9.29 6.14 -2.75
C ILE A 157 8.89 7.22 -3.74
N SER A 158 9.58 7.27 -4.88
CA SER A 158 9.35 8.28 -5.91
C SER A 158 8.03 8.07 -6.65
N GLU A 159 7.45 9.15 -7.19
CA GLU A 159 6.24 9.06 -8.01
C GLU A 159 6.43 8.16 -9.25
N GLU A 160 7.63 8.15 -9.83
CA GLU A 160 7.97 7.27 -10.95
C GLU A 160 7.86 5.78 -10.58
N GLU A 161 8.35 5.41 -9.39
CA GLU A 161 8.18 4.04 -8.87
C GLU A 161 6.69 3.72 -8.66
N LEU A 162 5.94 4.67 -8.08
CA LEU A 162 4.52 4.49 -7.83
C LEU A 162 3.77 4.27 -9.14
N TRP A 163 3.95 5.11 -10.16
CA TRP A 163 3.23 5.05 -11.44
C TRP A 163 3.71 3.95 -12.38
N ALA A 164 4.90 3.37 -12.16
CA ALA A 164 5.37 2.23 -12.94
C ALA A 164 4.61 0.91 -12.63
N CYS A 165 3.92 0.81 -11.50
CA CYS A 165 3.16 -0.40 -11.13
C CYS A 165 1.94 -0.61 -12.04
N THR A 166 1.85 -1.77 -12.71
CA THR A 166 0.69 -2.10 -13.55
C THR A 166 -0.44 -2.80 -12.80
N THR A 167 -0.32 -2.94 -11.46
CA THR A 167 -1.29 -3.65 -10.61
C THR A 167 -1.59 -5.09 -11.06
N CYS A 168 -0.63 -5.75 -11.71
CA CYS A 168 -0.77 -7.13 -12.22
C CYS A 168 -0.73 -8.24 -11.15
N ASN A 169 -0.44 -7.89 -9.89
CA ASN A 169 -0.34 -8.82 -8.75
C ASN A 169 0.74 -9.92 -8.80
N ALA A 170 1.61 -9.96 -9.81
CA ALA A 170 2.69 -10.96 -9.89
C ALA A 170 3.57 -11.00 -8.61
N CYS A 171 3.89 -9.83 -8.05
CA CYS A 171 4.67 -9.72 -6.81
C CYS A 171 3.96 -10.29 -5.57
N ALA A 172 2.63 -10.20 -5.51
CA ALA A 172 1.84 -10.73 -4.40
C ALA A 172 1.69 -12.26 -4.52
N GLN A 173 1.53 -12.77 -5.74
CA GLN A 173 1.46 -14.21 -6.03
C GLN A 173 2.75 -14.95 -5.65
N GLU A 174 3.91 -14.36 -5.97
CA GLU A 174 5.22 -14.98 -5.75
C GLU A 174 5.78 -14.78 -4.35
N CYS A 175 5.03 -14.10 -3.47
CA CYS A 175 5.48 -13.84 -2.12
C CYS A 175 5.33 -15.09 -1.24
N PRO A 176 6.43 -15.66 -0.68
CA PRO A 176 6.36 -16.88 0.13
C PRO A 176 5.69 -16.68 1.50
N ILE A 177 5.38 -15.43 1.85
CA ILE A 177 4.76 -15.03 3.12
C ILE A 177 3.53 -14.13 2.90
N ASN A 178 2.93 -14.19 1.70
CA ASN A 178 1.63 -13.57 1.37
C ASN A 178 1.54 -12.04 1.57
N ILE A 179 2.59 -11.29 1.20
CA ILE A 179 2.58 -9.83 1.22
C ILE A 179 1.86 -9.25 -0.01
N ASP A 180 0.84 -8.41 0.21
CA ASP A 180 0.11 -7.67 -0.82
C ASP A 180 0.81 -6.33 -1.14
N HIS A 181 1.85 -6.40 -1.98
CA HIS A 181 2.63 -5.22 -2.37
C HIS A 181 1.82 -4.16 -3.14
N PRO A 182 0.98 -4.54 -4.13
CA PRO A 182 0.22 -3.56 -4.92
C PRO A 182 -0.71 -2.71 -4.08
N LYS A 183 -1.30 -3.25 -3.00
CA LYS A 183 -2.19 -2.50 -2.12
C LYS A 183 -1.56 -1.20 -1.60
N LEU A 184 -0.37 -1.28 -1.03
CA LEU A 184 0.33 -0.10 -0.48
C LEU A 184 0.66 0.92 -1.58
N ILE A 185 1.02 0.47 -2.78
CA ILE A 185 1.28 1.34 -3.93
C ILE A 185 -0.01 2.07 -4.36
N VAL A 186 -1.13 1.37 -4.43
CA VAL A 186 -2.42 1.98 -4.78
C VAL A 186 -2.86 2.98 -3.72
N ASP A 187 -2.65 2.69 -2.44
CA ASP A 187 -2.98 3.61 -1.35
C ASP A 187 -2.12 4.89 -1.42
N MET A 188 -0.84 4.82 -1.81
CA MET A 188 -0.03 6.03 -2.09
C MET A 188 -0.47 6.79 -3.35
N ARG A 189 -0.90 6.09 -4.40
CA ARG A 189 -1.47 6.73 -5.60
C ARG A 189 -2.78 7.45 -5.29
N ARG A 190 -3.61 6.88 -4.41
CA ARG A 190 -4.85 7.52 -3.93
C ARG A 190 -4.55 8.87 -3.27
N TYR A 191 -3.52 8.94 -2.44
CA TYR A 191 -3.06 10.21 -1.86
C TYR A 191 -2.65 11.22 -2.95
N LEU A 192 -1.78 10.83 -3.88
CA LEU A 192 -1.34 11.71 -4.96
C LEU A 192 -2.51 12.29 -5.78
N VAL A 193 -3.47 11.44 -6.14
CA VAL A 193 -4.61 11.86 -6.98
C VAL A 193 -5.62 12.69 -6.20
N MET A 194 -6.02 12.24 -5.01
CA MET A 194 -7.19 12.79 -4.31
C MET A 194 -6.85 13.96 -3.39
N GLU A 195 -5.64 14.02 -2.84
CA GLU A 195 -5.21 15.11 -1.96
C GLU A 195 -4.42 16.17 -2.74
N GLU A 196 -3.53 15.75 -3.64
CA GLU A 196 -2.61 16.66 -4.31
C GLU A 196 -2.96 16.95 -5.77
N GLY A 197 -3.96 16.25 -6.35
CA GLY A 197 -4.28 16.37 -7.77
C GLY A 197 -3.11 15.99 -8.70
N SER A 198 -2.14 15.23 -8.18
CA SER A 198 -0.95 14.76 -8.89
C SER A 198 -1.21 13.42 -9.54
N ALA A 199 -1.12 13.38 -10.85
CA ALA A 199 -1.19 12.17 -11.67
C ALA A 199 -0.49 12.43 -13.01
N PRO A 200 -0.05 11.39 -13.72
CA PRO A 200 0.34 11.47 -15.13
C PRO A 200 -0.72 12.18 -15.97
N GLY A 201 -0.29 12.98 -16.95
CA GLY A 201 -1.19 13.83 -17.75
C GLY A 201 -2.28 13.05 -18.47
N GLU A 202 -1.95 11.85 -18.94
CA GLU A 202 -2.88 10.93 -19.60
C GLU A 202 -3.99 10.47 -18.65
N LEU A 203 -3.65 10.22 -17.37
CA LEU A 203 -4.63 9.85 -16.35
C LEU A 203 -5.50 11.04 -15.95
N LYS A 204 -4.93 12.26 -15.86
CA LYS A 204 -5.74 13.47 -15.62
C LYS A 204 -6.76 13.71 -16.73
N ALA A 205 -6.34 13.56 -18.00
CA ALA A 205 -7.24 13.65 -19.14
C ALA A 205 -8.36 12.60 -19.07
N MET A 206 -8.01 11.35 -18.72
CA MET A 206 -9.00 10.30 -18.51
C MET A 206 -9.98 10.63 -17.38
N PHE A 207 -9.51 11.13 -16.23
CA PHE A 207 -10.39 11.50 -15.11
C PHE A 207 -11.36 12.60 -15.52
N ASN A 208 -10.90 13.64 -16.20
CA ASN A 208 -11.75 14.71 -16.72
C ASN A 208 -12.78 14.19 -17.72
N ASN A 209 -12.41 13.25 -18.60
CA ASN A 209 -13.36 12.65 -19.54
C ASN A 209 -14.43 11.83 -18.81
N ILE A 210 -14.05 11.07 -17.78
CA ILE A 210 -14.99 10.27 -16.99
C ILE A 210 -15.99 11.20 -16.29
N GLU A 211 -15.52 12.31 -15.71
CA GLU A 211 -16.36 13.28 -15.02
C GLU A 211 -17.36 13.98 -15.95
N ASN A 212 -16.91 14.40 -17.14
CA ASN A 212 -17.75 15.18 -18.06
C ASN A 212 -18.62 14.31 -18.99
N ASN A 213 -18.09 13.19 -19.47
CA ASN A 213 -18.72 12.38 -20.53
C ASN A 213 -19.19 11.01 -20.03
N GLY A 214 -18.88 10.62 -18.79
CA GLY A 214 -19.18 9.28 -18.27
C GLY A 214 -18.38 8.16 -18.95
N ALA A 215 -17.28 8.49 -19.64
CA ALA A 215 -16.41 7.56 -20.35
C ALA A 215 -14.95 8.01 -20.29
N PRO A 216 -13.96 7.10 -20.36
CA PRO A 216 -12.54 7.46 -20.32
C PRO A 216 -12.05 8.21 -21.56
N TRP A 217 -12.83 8.18 -22.64
CA TRP A 217 -12.50 8.77 -23.93
C TRP A 217 -13.24 10.10 -24.15
N GLN A 218 -12.69 10.95 -25.02
CA GLN A 218 -13.23 12.29 -25.29
C GLN A 218 -14.42 12.29 -26.26
N TYR A 219 -15.11 11.16 -26.44
CA TYR A 219 -16.24 11.05 -27.36
C TYR A 219 -17.54 11.52 -26.71
N SER A 220 -18.44 12.08 -27.53
CA SER A 220 -19.79 12.43 -27.08
C SER A 220 -20.57 11.16 -26.69
N PRO A 221 -21.41 11.20 -25.64
CA PRO A 221 -22.34 10.13 -25.33
C PRO A 221 -23.26 9.75 -26.51
N GLU A 222 -23.55 10.68 -27.41
CA GLU A 222 -24.38 10.47 -28.61
C GLU A 222 -23.71 9.53 -29.62
N ASP A 223 -22.38 9.54 -29.68
CA ASP A 223 -21.60 8.72 -30.60
C ASP A 223 -21.40 7.29 -30.11
N ARG A 224 -21.90 6.96 -28.91
CA ARG A 224 -21.68 5.65 -28.26
C ARG A 224 -22.14 4.46 -29.08
N LEU A 225 -23.15 4.64 -29.94
CA LEU A 225 -23.71 3.58 -30.79
C LEU A 225 -23.16 3.59 -32.23
N VAL A 226 -22.22 4.48 -32.56
CA VAL A 226 -21.67 4.56 -33.93
C VAL A 226 -20.98 3.28 -34.35
N TRP A 227 -20.27 2.59 -33.44
CA TRP A 227 -19.62 1.30 -33.73
C TRP A 227 -20.60 0.18 -34.08
N ALA A 228 -21.88 0.31 -33.71
CA ALA A 228 -22.92 -0.69 -33.91
C ALA A 228 -23.75 -0.48 -35.18
N LYS A 229 -23.54 0.60 -35.95
CA LYS A 229 -24.36 0.92 -37.14
C LYS A 229 -24.36 -0.16 -38.21
N ASP A 230 -23.24 -0.86 -38.37
CA ASP A 230 -23.06 -1.92 -39.37
C ASP A 230 -23.22 -3.33 -38.78
N LEU A 231 -23.59 -3.42 -37.49
CA LEU A 231 -23.88 -4.68 -36.82
C LEU A 231 -25.40 -4.90 -36.85
N GLU A 232 -25.83 -5.99 -37.49
CA GLU A 232 -27.24 -6.46 -37.47
C GLU A 232 -27.62 -7.00 -36.08
N LEU A 233 -27.57 -6.14 -35.06
CA LEU A 233 -28.02 -6.45 -33.72
C LEU A 233 -29.53 -6.21 -33.65
N ASN A 234 -30.31 -7.28 -33.74
CA ASN A 234 -31.73 -7.26 -33.42
C ASN A 234 -31.90 -6.93 -31.94
N VAL A 235 -32.14 -5.65 -31.63
CA VAL A 235 -32.51 -5.22 -30.28
C VAL A 235 -34.02 -5.49 -30.13
N HIS A 236 -34.36 -6.56 -29.42
CA HIS A 236 -35.74 -6.88 -29.02
C HIS A 236 -36.21 -5.96 -27.89
#